data_AF-A0A7V9WM66-F1
#
_entry.id   AF-A0A7V9WM66-F1
#
_cell.length_a   1.000
_cell.length_b   1.000
_cell.length_c   1.000
_cell.angle_alpha   90.00
_cell.angle_beta   90.00
_cell.angle_gamma   90.00
#
_symmetry.space_group_name_H-M   'P 1'
#
loop_
_entity.id
_entity.type
_entity.pdbx_description
1 polymer ?
#
loop_
_entity_poly.entity_id
_entity_poly.type
_entity_poly.pdbx_seq_one_letter_code
_entity_poly.pdbx_strand_id
1 'polypeptide(L)'
;MDEDIRRPPSLPVPEVGPFRRSFWKSPLRGPWLASFLSSALLPLIVICSLTGFLSHAAYNPDLGQNALFDEGVDLYFFDWPTGPTWLYALTQGLHIITGLAAIPILLAKLWAVIPQLFERPTARSIAHGLERIGLALLVGGSLFVFATGVLNIQIYYPFGFSFVPAHYYASFIFL
;
A
#
# COMPACT_ATOMS: atom_id res chain seq x y z
N MET A 1 -27.18 4.14 44.71
CA MET A 1 -26.31 5.32 44.57
C MET A 1 -25.45 5.06 43.35
N ASP A 2 -25.69 5.85 42.30
CA ASP A 2 -25.53 5.48 40.89
C ASP A 2 -24.08 5.34 40.40
N GLU A 3 -23.72 4.15 39.95
CA GLU A 3 -22.45 3.86 39.28
C GLU A 3 -22.48 4.23 37.77
N ASP A 4 -23.63 4.66 37.25
CA ASP A 4 -23.89 4.90 35.83
C ASP A 4 -23.42 6.28 35.31
N ILE A 5 -23.03 7.20 36.20
CA ILE A 5 -22.78 8.61 35.85
C ILE A 5 -21.42 8.82 35.15
N ARG A 6 -20.54 7.82 35.09
CA ARG A 6 -19.17 7.97 34.52
C ARG A 6 -18.99 7.46 33.09
N ARG A 7 -20.02 6.89 32.44
CA ARG A 7 -19.87 6.48 31.04
C ARG A 7 -20.08 7.69 30.13
N PRO A 8 -19.06 8.13 29.36
CA PRO A 8 -19.30 9.11 28.32
C PRO A 8 -20.37 8.56 27.36
N PRO A 9 -21.32 9.38 26.90
CA PRO A 9 -22.41 8.92 26.05
C PRO A 9 -21.83 8.25 24.81
N SER A 10 -22.19 6.98 24.58
CA SER A 10 -21.82 6.28 23.37
C SER A 10 -22.47 7.01 22.20
N LEU A 11 -21.65 7.56 21.28
CA LEU A 11 -22.16 8.22 20.09
C LEU A 11 -23.15 7.28 19.38
N PRO A 12 -24.37 7.75 19.05
CA PRO A 12 -25.37 6.92 18.40
C PRO A 12 -24.79 6.35 17.08
N VAL A 13 -24.98 5.05 16.89
CA VAL A 13 -24.60 4.38 15.64
C VAL A 13 -25.71 4.66 14.62
N PRO A 14 -25.39 5.17 13.41
CA PRO A 14 -26.39 5.38 12.36
C PRO A 14 -27.27 4.14 12.14
N GLU A 15 -28.56 4.34 11.88
CA GLU A 15 -29.52 3.24 11.72
C GLU A 15 -29.23 2.35 10.50
N VAL A 16 -28.58 2.92 9.48
CA VAL A 16 -28.18 2.25 8.25
C VAL A 16 -26.75 2.66 7.91
N GLY A 17 -25.95 1.73 7.38
CA GLY A 17 -24.66 2.03 6.79
C GLY A 17 -23.50 1.15 7.25
N PRO A 18 -22.28 1.42 6.76
CA PRO A 18 -21.10 0.57 6.92
C PRO A 18 -20.60 0.44 8.36
N PHE A 19 -21.06 1.32 9.26
CA PHE A 19 -20.76 1.26 10.70
C PHE A 19 -21.53 0.17 11.46
N ARG A 20 -22.52 -0.48 10.82
CA ARG A 20 -23.25 -1.62 11.40
C ARG A 20 -22.65 -2.93 10.90
N ARG A 21 -22.44 -3.89 11.81
CA ARG A 21 -21.99 -5.25 11.44
C ARG A 21 -22.92 -5.93 10.44
N SER A 22 -24.23 -5.69 10.57
CA SER A 22 -25.25 -6.23 9.66
C SER A 22 -25.16 -5.68 8.23
N PHE A 23 -24.37 -4.63 7.95
CA PHE A 23 -24.13 -4.17 6.59
C PHE A 23 -23.23 -5.13 5.80
N TRP A 24 -22.30 -5.82 6.47
CA TRP A 24 -21.27 -6.66 5.86
C TRP A 24 -21.62 -8.16 5.97
N LYS A 25 -22.52 -8.67 5.12
CA LYS A 25 -23.15 -10.00 5.30
C LYS A 25 -22.52 -11.21 4.57
N SER A 26 -21.30 -11.12 4.03
CA SER A 26 -20.74 -12.25 3.27
C SER A 26 -20.07 -13.30 4.19
N PRO A 27 -20.41 -14.60 4.07
CA PRO A 27 -19.78 -15.66 4.86
C PRO A 27 -18.32 -15.91 4.48
N LEU A 28 -17.89 -15.42 3.30
CA LEU A 28 -16.50 -15.52 2.86
C LEU A 28 -15.57 -14.53 3.59
N ARG A 29 -16.14 -13.51 4.25
CA ARG A 29 -15.39 -12.52 5.03
C ARG A 29 -14.99 -13.11 6.38
N GLY A 30 -13.97 -13.97 6.36
CA GLY A 30 -13.38 -14.56 7.54
C GLY A 30 -11.86 -14.37 7.60
N PRO A 31 -11.24 -14.60 8.77
CA PRO A 31 -9.78 -14.56 8.94
C PRO A 31 -9.05 -15.46 7.94
N TRP A 32 -9.63 -16.62 7.62
CA TRP A 32 -9.04 -17.58 6.68
C TRP A 32 -8.79 -16.97 5.29
N LEU A 33 -9.81 -16.38 4.66
CA LEU A 33 -9.67 -15.77 3.34
C LEU A 33 -8.71 -14.58 3.39
N ALA A 34 -8.80 -13.76 4.43
CA ALA A 34 -7.92 -12.61 4.60
C ALA A 34 -6.45 -13.03 4.73
N SER A 35 -6.15 -14.11 5.46
CA SER A 35 -4.81 -14.66 5.60
C SER A 35 -4.32 -15.32 4.31
N PHE A 36 -5.16 -16.10 3.64
CA PHE A 36 -4.83 -16.73 2.36
C PHE A 36 -4.44 -15.69 1.29
N LEU A 37 -5.25 -14.64 1.14
CA LEU A 37 -4.96 -13.54 0.21
C LEU A 37 -3.66 -12.81 0.57
N SER A 38 -3.38 -12.62 1.87
CA SER A 38 -2.11 -12.04 2.33
C SER A 38 -0.91 -12.92 1.99
N SER A 39 -1.01 -14.24 2.20
CA SER A 39 0.05 -15.18 1.84
C SER A 39 0.31 -15.21 0.34
N ALA A 40 -0.75 -15.12 -0.48
CA ALA A 40 -0.62 -15.05 -1.94
C ALA A 40 -0.02 -13.71 -2.42
N LEU A 41 -0.34 -12.59 -1.74
CA LEU A 41 0.21 -11.27 -2.05
C LEU A 41 1.69 -11.15 -1.73
N LEU A 42 2.15 -11.79 -0.64
CA LEU A 42 3.51 -11.63 -0.13
C LEU A 42 4.61 -11.82 -1.19
N PRO A 43 4.68 -12.93 -1.95
CA PRO A 43 5.73 -13.09 -2.96
C PRO A 43 5.65 -12.05 -4.08
N LEU A 44 4.44 -11.66 -4.48
CA LEU A 44 4.24 -10.65 -5.53
C LEU A 44 4.72 -9.27 -5.07
N ILE A 45 4.36 -8.88 -3.85
CA ILE A 45 4.80 -7.61 -3.24
C ILE A 45 6.31 -7.61 -3.06
N VAL A 46 6.91 -8.69 -2.57
CA VAL A 46 8.36 -8.79 -2.38
C VAL A 46 9.09 -8.63 -3.71
N ILE A 47 8.71 -9.38 -4.75
CA ILE A 47 9.36 -9.27 -6.08
C ILE A 47 9.16 -7.87 -6.66
N CYS A 48 7.93 -7.35 -6.64
CA CYS A 48 7.61 -6.03 -7.16
C CYS A 48 8.42 -4.94 -6.43
N SER A 49 8.46 -4.98 -5.10
CA SER A 49 9.16 -3.96 -4.30
C SER A 49 10.67 -4.01 -4.53
N LEU A 50 11.27 -5.21 -4.47
CA LEU A 50 12.71 -5.37 -4.73
C LEU A 50 13.07 -4.87 -6.13
N THR A 51 12.31 -5.26 -7.14
CA THR A 51 12.58 -4.82 -8.53
C THR A 51 12.31 -3.34 -8.76
N GLY A 52 11.34 -2.74 -8.07
CA GLY A 52 11.08 -1.29 -8.13
C GLY A 52 12.20 -0.48 -7.48
N PHE A 53 12.69 -0.96 -6.34
CA PHE A 53 13.86 -0.39 -5.66
C PHE A 53 15.15 -0.52 -6.49
N LEU A 54 15.35 -1.66 -7.13
CA LEU A 54 16.44 -1.83 -8.11
C LEU A 54 16.28 -0.90 -9.32
N SER A 55 15.06 -0.67 -9.80
CA SER A 55 14.78 0.28 -10.88
C SER A 55 15.12 1.71 -10.47
N HIS A 56 14.78 2.13 -9.24
CA HIS A 56 15.18 3.44 -8.71
C HIS A 56 16.71 3.61 -8.65
N ALA A 57 17.43 2.60 -8.14
CA ALA A 57 18.90 2.60 -8.16
C ALA A 57 19.49 2.67 -9.58
N ALA A 58 18.81 2.08 -10.58
CA ALA A 58 19.22 2.17 -11.98
C ALA A 58 19.01 3.58 -12.58
N TYR A 59 17.99 4.32 -12.10
CA TYR A 59 17.79 5.73 -12.44
C TYR A 59 18.81 6.65 -11.75
N ASN A 60 19.36 6.23 -10.61
CA ASN A 60 20.40 6.94 -9.86
C ASN A 60 21.67 6.13 -9.64
N PRO A 61 22.45 5.86 -10.70
CA PRO A 61 23.63 5.00 -10.61
C PRO A 61 24.84 5.66 -9.90
N ASP A 62 24.67 6.76 -9.17
CA ASP A 62 25.72 7.57 -8.53
C ASP A 62 26.92 7.91 -9.44
N LEU A 63 26.66 8.12 -10.75
CA LEU A 63 27.67 8.55 -11.72
C LEU A 63 27.85 10.08 -11.73
N GLY A 64 27.56 10.75 -10.61
CA GLY A 64 27.79 12.18 -10.37
C GLY A 64 26.92 13.18 -11.17
N GLN A 65 26.28 12.77 -12.28
CA GLN A 65 25.45 13.65 -13.14
C GLN A 65 24.17 13.01 -13.72
N ASN A 66 23.87 11.75 -13.40
CA ASN A 66 22.67 11.06 -13.94
C ASN A 66 21.41 11.28 -13.10
N ALA A 67 21.53 11.91 -11.93
CA ALA A 67 20.39 12.23 -11.08
C ALA A 67 19.45 13.20 -11.78
N LEU A 68 18.31 12.69 -12.24
CA LEU A 68 17.26 13.50 -12.86
C LEU A 68 16.52 14.39 -11.83
N PHE A 69 16.71 14.13 -10.53
CA PHE A 69 16.07 14.83 -9.42
C PHE A 69 17.04 14.95 -8.23
N ASP A 70 16.92 16.03 -7.45
CA ASP A 70 17.64 16.21 -6.18
C ASP A 70 17.18 15.13 -5.20
N GLU A 71 18.11 14.24 -4.84
CA GLU A 71 17.78 12.99 -4.15
C GLU A 71 17.49 13.27 -2.67
N GLY A 72 16.39 12.70 -2.17
CA GLY A 72 16.17 12.67 -0.73
C GLY A 72 16.99 11.56 -0.09
N VAL A 73 16.35 10.71 0.71
CA VAL A 73 17.04 9.63 1.42
C VAL A 73 17.02 8.38 0.54
N ASP A 74 18.12 8.11 -0.17
CA ASP A 74 18.33 6.85 -0.87
C ASP A 74 18.93 5.80 0.09
N LEU A 75 18.47 4.55 -0.02
CA LEU A 75 18.89 3.42 0.84
C LEU A 75 19.86 2.45 0.15
N TYR A 76 20.37 2.81 -1.03
CA TYR A 76 21.31 1.99 -1.80
C TYR A 76 22.73 2.48 -1.59
N PHE A 77 23.65 1.52 -1.40
CA PHE A 77 25.07 1.78 -1.19
C PHE A 77 25.93 1.05 -2.24
N PHE A 78 25.41 0.89 -3.46
CA PHE A 78 26.06 0.16 -4.55
C PHE A 78 25.78 0.80 -5.91
N ASP A 79 26.73 0.67 -6.84
CA ASP A 79 26.58 1.14 -8.22
C ASP A 79 25.71 0.19 -9.04
N TRP A 80 24.79 0.73 -9.84
CA TRP A 80 23.97 -0.11 -10.72
C TRP A 80 24.80 -0.76 -11.83
N PRO A 81 24.79 -2.10 -11.98
CA PRO A 81 25.52 -2.76 -13.04
C PRO A 81 24.90 -2.47 -14.41
N THR A 82 25.70 -1.91 -15.33
CA THR A 82 25.27 -1.63 -16.72
C THR A 82 25.22 -2.87 -17.62
N GLY A 83 25.58 -4.04 -17.08
CA GLY A 83 25.54 -5.33 -17.77
C GLY A 83 25.12 -6.47 -16.84
N PRO A 84 24.54 -7.55 -17.39
CA PRO A 84 24.22 -7.78 -18.81
C PRO A 84 23.05 -6.90 -19.30
N THR A 85 22.98 -6.65 -20.60
CA THR A 85 22.00 -5.70 -21.20
C THR A 85 20.54 -6.06 -20.95
N TRP A 86 20.23 -7.32 -20.65
CA TRP A 86 18.87 -7.77 -20.35
C TRP A 86 18.47 -7.59 -18.88
N LEU A 87 19.40 -7.27 -17.97
CA LEU A 87 19.15 -7.23 -16.53
C LEU A 87 18.04 -6.23 -16.16
N TYR A 88 18.10 -5.03 -16.72
CA TYR A 88 17.07 -4.01 -16.51
C TYR A 88 15.73 -4.45 -17.10
N ALA A 89 15.73 -5.05 -18.30
CA ALA A 89 14.50 -5.57 -18.91
C ALA A 89 13.84 -6.68 -18.06
N LEU A 90 14.65 -7.58 -17.47
CA LEU A 90 14.12 -8.63 -16.58
C LEU A 90 13.52 -8.03 -15.32
N THR A 91 14.26 -7.17 -14.62
CA THR A 91 13.80 -6.56 -13.36
C THR A 91 12.56 -5.70 -13.59
N GLN A 92 12.55 -4.89 -14.65
CA GLN A 92 11.40 -4.07 -15.00
C GLN A 92 10.19 -4.91 -15.43
N GLY A 93 10.41 -5.99 -16.20
CA GLY A 93 9.37 -6.93 -16.57
C GLY A 93 8.75 -7.63 -15.36
N LEU A 94 9.58 -8.09 -14.42
CA LEU A 94 9.13 -8.68 -13.17
C LEU A 94 8.33 -7.68 -12.32
N HIS A 95 8.79 -6.44 -12.21
CA HIS A 95 8.10 -5.37 -11.48
C HIS A 95 6.68 -5.19 -11.99
N ILE A 96 6.54 -5.01 -13.31
CA ILE A 96 5.23 -4.76 -13.94
C ILE A 96 4.33 -5.99 -13.83
N ILE A 97 4.83 -7.18 -14.17
CA ILE A 97 4.03 -8.41 -14.18
C ILE A 97 3.54 -8.75 -12.77
N THR A 98 4.42 -8.69 -11.77
CA THR A 98 4.03 -8.99 -10.38
C THR A 98 3.13 -7.91 -9.78
N GLY A 99 3.37 -6.63 -10.11
CA GLY A 99 2.46 -5.54 -9.77
C GLY A 99 1.06 -5.75 -10.33
N LEU A 100 0.93 -6.02 -11.64
CA LEU A 100 -0.36 -6.28 -12.27
C LEU A 100 -1.05 -7.54 -11.70
N ALA A 101 -0.29 -8.62 -11.48
CA ALA A 101 -0.82 -9.85 -10.90
C ALA A 101 -1.32 -9.67 -9.45
N ALA A 102 -0.71 -8.76 -8.68
CA ALA A 102 -1.12 -8.48 -7.32
C ALA A 102 -2.43 -7.67 -7.24
N ILE A 103 -2.78 -6.85 -8.24
CA ILE A 103 -4.00 -6.01 -8.23
C ILE A 103 -5.27 -6.80 -7.88
N PRO A 104 -5.67 -7.87 -8.59
CA PRO A 104 -6.91 -8.58 -8.28
C PRO A 104 -6.89 -9.18 -6.86
N ILE A 105 -5.73 -9.65 -6.39
CA ILE A 105 -5.59 -10.23 -5.05
C ILE A 105 -5.66 -9.14 -3.98
N LEU A 106 -5.06 -7.98 -4.23
CA LEU A 106 -5.12 -6.81 -3.37
C LEU A 106 -6.55 -6.28 -3.27
N LEU A 107 -7.27 -6.16 -4.39
CA LEU A 107 -8.66 -5.73 -4.39
C LEU A 107 -9.55 -6.72 -3.63
N ALA A 108 -9.32 -8.03 -3.78
CA ALA A 108 -10.01 -9.05 -2.99
C ALA A 108 -9.67 -8.93 -1.48
N LYS A 109 -8.41 -8.65 -1.15
CA LYS A 109 -7.96 -8.45 0.24
C LYS A 109 -8.60 -7.21 0.85
N LEU A 110 -8.58 -6.09 0.15
CA LEU A 110 -9.21 -4.83 0.56
C LEU A 110 -10.71 -5.01 0.72
N TRP A 111 -11.36 -5.70 -0.22
CA TRP A 111 -12.76 -6.09 -0.06
C TRP A 111 -12.94 -6.85 1.23
N ALA A 112 -12.16 -7.91 1.51
CA ALA A 112 -12.31 -8.74 2.70
C ALA A 112 -12.17 -7.94 4.01
N VAL A 113 -11.22 -7.00 4.09
CA VAL A 113 -10.88 -6.26 5.32
C VAL A 113 -11.55 -4.89 5.45
N ILE A 114 -12.25 -4.39 4.42
CA ILE A 114 -12.93 -3.09 4.46
C ILE A 114 -13.80 -2.83 5.71
N PRO A 115 -14.47 -3.81 6.36
CA PRO A 115 -15.28 -3.54 7.55
C PRO A 115 -14.45 -3.00 8.71
N GLN A 116 -13.16 -3.34 8.78
CA GLN A 116 -12.23 -2.87 9.81
C GLN A 116 -12.06 -1.34 9.78
N LEU A 117 -12.19 -0.73 8.59
CA LEU A 117 -12.15 0.73 8.43
C LEU A 117 -13.35 1.43 9.12
N PHE A 118 -14.44 0.71 9.35
CA PHE A 118 -15.69 1.26 9.90
C PHE A 118 -15.95 0.82 11.35
N GLU A 119 -14.97 0.21 12.01
CA GLU A 119 -15.11 -0.19 13.42
C GLU A 119 -15.30 1.02 14.34
N ARG A 120 -16.13 0.84 15.38
CA ARG A 120 -16.38 1.83 16.43
C ARG A 120 -16.04 1.27 17.82
N PRO A 121 -15.69 2.13 18.81
CA PRO A 121 -15.37 3.56 18.65
C PRO A 121 -14.11 3.80 17.82
N THR A 122 -13.96 5.00 17.26
CA THR A 122 -12.87 5.32 16.31
C THR A 122 -11.50 5.06 16.91
N ALA A 123 -11.24 5.56 18.13
CA ALA A 123 -10.08 5.23 18.94
C ALA A 123 -10.54 4.79 20.33
N ARG A 124 -9.91 3.75 20.86
CA ARG A 124 -10.19 3.20 22.21
C ARG A 124 -9.08 3.59 23.19
N SER A 125 -7.89 3.86 22.66
CA SER A 125 -6.67 4.26 23.32
C SER A 125 -5.74 4.90 22.29
N ILE A 126 -4.61 5.48 22.73
CA ILE A 126 -3.57 5.99 21.83
C ILE A 126 -3.04 4.87 20.93
N ALA A 127 -2.77 3.69 21.50
CA ALA A 127 -2.31 2.52 20.73
C ALA A 127 -3.29 2.13 19.63
N HIS A 128 -4.59 2.04 19.94
CA HIS A 128 -5.62 1.75 18.93
C HIS A 128 -5.72 2.87 17.86
N GLY A 129 -5.49 4.13 18.23
CA GLY A 129 -5.41 5.24 17.27
C GLY A 129 -4.25 5.06 16.29
N LEU A 130 -3.06 4.70 16.80
CA LEU A 130 -1.88 4.44 15.97
C LEU A 130 -2.07 3.23 15.04
N GLU A 131 -2.70 2.16 15.52
CA GLU A 131 -3.06 0.99 14.69
C GLU A 131 -3.91 1.41 13.49
N ARG A 132 -4.89 2.30 13.69
CA ARG A 132 -5.75 2.77 12.61
C ARG A 132 -5.06 3.73 11.65
N ILE A 133 -4.15 4.56 12.15
CA ILE A 133 -3.30 5.40 11.30
C ILE A 133 -2.42 4.50 10.43
N GLY A 134 -1.76 3.51 11.02
CA GLY A 134 -0.96 2.53 10.28
C GLY A 134 -1.78 1.80 9.21
N LEU A 135 -3.00 1.37 9.54
CA LEU A 135 -3.90 0.75 8.59
C LEU A 135 -4.30 1.71 7.46
N ALA A 136 -4.57 2.97 7.75
CA ALA A 136 -4.87 3.98 6.73
C ALA A 136 -3.67 4.25 5.81
N LEU A 137 -2.46 4.32 6.37
CA LEU A 137 -1.21 4.46 5.60
C LEU A 137 -0.96 3.23 4.73
N LEU A 138 -1.14 2.02 5.26
CA LEU A 138 -0.99 0.78 4.50
C LEU A 138 -1.96 0.71 3.32
N VAL A 139 -3.25 0.98 3.56
CA VAL A 139 -4.28 0.96 2.51
C VAL A 139 -4.05 2.09 1.52
N GLY A 140 -3.85 3.31 1.98
CA GLY A 140 -3.62 4.48 1.13
C GLY A 140 -2.35 4.36 0.29
N GLY A 141 -1.25 3.94 0.92
CA GLY A 141 0.02 3.65 0.27
C GLY A 141 -0.15 2.60 -0.81
N SER A 142 -0.76 1.45 -0.50
CA SER A 142 -1.03 0.40 -1.50
C SER A 142 -1.84 0.93 -2.69
N LEU A 143 -2.97 1.59 -2.44
CA LEU A 143 -3.81 2.12 -3.52
C LEU A 143 -3.03 3.14 -4.37
N PHE A 144 -2.23 3.99 -3.74
CA PHE A 144 -1.42 4.98 -4.41
C PHE A 144 -0.37 4.34 -5.32
N VAL A 145 0.48 3.43 -4.80
CA VAL A 145 1.54 2.82 -5.62
C VAL A 145 0.96 1.99 -6.75
N PHE A 146 -0.06 1.16 -6.49
CA PHE A 146 -0.64 0.35 -7.57
C PHE A 146 -1.33 1.21 -8.64
N ALA A 147 -2.08 2.25 -8.26
CA ALA A 147 -2.73 3.14 -9.22
C ALA A 147 -1.71 3.93 -10.04
N THR A 148 -0.73 4.56 -9.39
CA THR A 148 0.31 5.34 -10.08
C THR A 148 1.19 4.45 -10.96
N GLY A 149 1.48 3.21 -10.56
CA GLY A 149 2.20 2.24 -11.38
C GLY A 149 1.45 1.88 -12.68
N VAL A 150 0.14 1.63 -12.59
CA VAL A 150 -0.72 1.39 -13.77
C VAL A 150 -0.75 2.61 -14.69
N LEU A 151 -0.90 3.80 -14.11
CA LEU A 151 -0.90 5.06 -14.86
C LEU A 151 0.44 5.30 -15.59
N ASN A 152 1.56 4.98 -14.94
CA ASN A 152 2.90 5.13 -15.51
C ASN A 152 3.14 4.20 -16.71
N ILE A 153 2.75 2.91 -16.62
CA ILE A 153 2.89 1.99 -17.76
C ILE A 153 1.98 2.34 -18.95
N GLN A 154 0.94 3.14 -18.69
CA GLN A 154 0.05 3.69 -19.72
C GLN A 154 0.52 5.06 -20.24
N ILE A 155 1.57 5.64 -19.66
CA ILE A 155 2.05 7.00 -19.98
C ILE A 155 0.92 8.03 -19.78
N TYR A 156 0.07 7.82 -18.76
CA TYR A 156 -1.05 8.71 -18.46
C TYR A 156 -0.85 9.35 -17.08
N TYR A 157 -0.56 10.65 -17.05
CA TYR A 157 -0.25 11.40 -15.83
C TYR A 157 -1.29 12.51 -15.58
N PRO A 158 -2.48 12.18 -15.07
CA PRO A 158 -3.54 13.17 -14.80
C PRO A 158 -3.26 14.05 -13.57
N PHE A 159 -2.06 13.99 -13.00
CA PHE A 159 -1.67 14.63 -11.75
C PHE A 159 -0.52 15.61 -11.95
N GLY A 160 -0.45 16.63 -11.10
CA GLY A 160 0.55 17.71 -11.18
C GLY A 160 1.87 17.45 -10.43
N PHE A 161 2.15 16.20 -10.03
CA PHE A 161 3.37 15.82 -9.32
C PHE A 161 4.23 14.85 -10.13
N SER A 162 5.52 14.75 -9.81
CA SER A 162 6.42 13.80 -10.48
C SER A 162 6.14 12.37 -10.03
N PHE A 163 5.93 11.46 -10.99
CA PHE A 163 5.67 10.05 -10.70
C PHE A 163 6.80 9.39 -9.91
N VAL A 164 8.06 9.57 -10.35
CA VAL A 164 9.23 8.86 -9.78
C VAL A 164 9.36 9.06 -8.26
N PRO A 165 9.51 10.28 -7.73
CA PRO A 165 9.62 10.49 -6.29
C PRO A 165 8.34 10.13 -5.55
N ALA A 166 7.16 10.43 -6.11
CA ALA A 166 5.90 10.16 -5.43
C ALA A 166 5.66 8.65 -5.25
N HIS A 167 5.90 7.87 -6.30
CA HIS A 167 5.78 6.40 -6.27
C HIS A 167 6.84 5.76 -5.38
N TYR A 168 8.08 6.27 -5.41
CA TYR A 168 9.17 5.80 -4.55
C TYR A 168 8.85 5.99 -3.06
N TYR A 169 8.52 7.22 -2.63
CA TYR A 169 8.20 7.49 -1.21
C TYR A 169 6.92 6.80 -0.75
N ALA A 170 5.91 6.70 -1.61
CA ALA A 170 4.69 5.95 -1.28
C ALA A 170 4.96 4.45 -1.11
N SER A 171 5.98 3.90 -1.77
CA SER A 171 6.36 2.50 -1.59
C SER A 171 6.90 2.23 -0.17
N PHE A 172 7.64 3.16 0.42
CA PHE A 172 8.04 3.09 1.84
C PHE A 172 6.87 3.22 2.81
N ILE A 173 5.84 4.00 2.47
CA ILE A 173 4.65 4.12 3.32
C ILE A 173 3.84 2.82 3.27
N PHE A 174 3.85 2.14 2.12
CA PHE A 174 3.15 0.88 1.93
C PHE A 174 3.84 -0.32 2.62
N LEU A 175 5.17 -0.38 2.59
CA LEU A 175 5.97 -1.47 3.15
C LEU A 175 6.15 -1.35 4.67
#